data_AF-A0AA89NP69-F1
#
_entry.id   AF-A0AA89NP69-F1
#
_cell.length_a   1.000
_cell.length_b   1.000
_cell.length_c   1.000
_cell.angle_alpha   90.00
_cell.angle_beta   90.00
_cell.angle_gamma   90.00
#
_symmetry.space_group_name_H-M   'P 1'
#
loop_
_entity.id
_entity.type
_entity.pdbx_description
1 polymer ?
#
loop_
_entity_poly.entity_id
_entity_poly.type
_entity_poly.pdbx_seq_one_letter_code
_entity_poly.pdbx_strand_id
1 'polypeptide(L)'
;MQIGTGNQFITGFSVHQRAGDAGCFIPHLEQLAAYGRPMPKRAIADSACGSEENYTYCEKKQIIVLIKYNTLDREQTKAWAKEIGRIENMTYDEKLDEWICAKGERLVFVYKRKETIGNGYVIVKRTYRCTACAGCPFQAACAKGKDTKTIRVSLKNQQQRQEIRKRLSTEEGATTYLRRQIENEPVFGQIKHNQQFQRFLLRGLPKITVEWGLFVLPTI
;
A
#
# COMPACT_ATOMS: atom_id res chain seq x y z
N MET A 1 3.97 2.95 15.83
CA MET A 1 5.04 3.99 15.76
C MET A 1 5.62 3.97 14.36
N GLN A 2 6.16 5.08 13.90
CA GLN A 2 6.87 5.15 12.63
C GLN A 2 8.23 5.84 12.83
N ILE A 3 9.22 5.43 12.06
CA ILE A 3 10.53 6.06 11.97
C ILE A 3 10.84 6.32 10.50
N GLY A 4 11.47 7.46 10.23
CA GLY A 4 12.13 7.75 8.98
C GLY A 4 13.63 7.58 9.16
N THR A 5 14.28 6.93 8.19
CA THR A 5 15.71 6.65 8.21
C THR A 5 16.37 7.19 6.94
N GLY A 6 17.67 7.46 7.02
CA GLY A 6 18.50 7.76 5.86
C GLY A 6 19.97 7.57 6.20
N ASN A 7 20.67 6.76 5.39
CA ASN A 7 22.03 6.31 5.67
C ASN A 7 22.16 5.68 7.08
N GLN A 8 21.14 4.93 7.50
CA GLN A 8 21.03 4.27 8.80
C GLN A 8 20.87 5.21 10.01
N PHE A 9 20.66 6.51 9.77
CA PHE A 9 20.34 7.48 10.83
C PHE A 9 18.84 7.75 10.89
N ILE A 10 18.32 7.94 12.10
CA ILE A 10 16.92 8.33 12.29
C ILE A 10 16.76 9.80 11.93
N THR A 11 16.01 10.07 10.87
CA THR A 11 15.72 11.44 10.39
C THR A 11 14.47 12.04 11.03
N GLY A 12 13.61 11.17 11.59
CA GLY A 12 12.43 11.57 12.33
C GLY A 12 11.60 10.39 12.83
N PHE A 13 10.67 10.65 13.73
CA PHE A 13 9.78 9.63 14.29
C PHE A 13 8.38 10.17 14.54
N SER A 14 7.42 9.26 14.72
CA SER A 14 6.07 9.59 15.17
C SER A 14 5.41 8.42 15.91
N VAL A 15 4.44 8.74 16.77
CA VAL A 15 3.67 7.76 17.55
C VAL A 15 2.18 7.95 17.24
N HIS A 16 1.49 6.85 16.90
CA HIS A 16 0.10 6.86 16.44
C HIS A 16 -0.72 5.84 17.22
N GLN A 17 -1.98 6.16 17.54
CA GLN A 17 -2.97 5.24 18.11
C GLN A 17 -3.74 4.48 17.01
N ARG A 18 -3.04 3.93 16.02
CA ARG A 18 -3.65 3.20 14.90
C ARG A 18 -2.93 1.87 14.69
N ALA A 19 -3.69 0.81 14.47
CA ALA A 19 -3.16 -0.56 14.35
C ALA A 19 -2.61 -0.90 12.95
N GLY A 20 -2.63 0.04 11.98
CA GLY A 20 -2.18 -0.21 10.61
C GLY A 20 -1.28 0.90 10.05
N ASP A 21 -0.22 0.49 9.35
CA ASP A 21 0.82 1.40 8.84
C ASP A 21 0.33 2.33 7.73
N ALA A 22 -0.56 1.84 6.85
CA ALA A 22 -1.18 2.66 5.80
C ALA A 22 -1.76 3.96 6.35
N GLY A 23 -2.45 3.91 7.50
CA GLY A 23 -3.07 5.08 8.13
C GLY A 23 -2.10 5.96 8.93
N CYS A 24 -0.83 5.57 9.05
CA CYS A 24 0.22 6.29 9.78
C CYS A 24 1.20 7.02 8.85
N PHE A 25 1.29 6.64 7.58
CA PHE A 25 2.25 7.20 6.62
C PHE A 25 2.09 8.72 6.42
N ILE A 26 0.90 9.18 6.05
CA ILE A 26 0.64 10.62 5.85
C ILE A 26 0.80 11.40 7.17
N PRO A 27 0.18 10.98 8.30
CA PRO A 27 0.42 11.65 9.58
C PRO A 27 1.89 11.73 9.98
N HIS A 28 2.68 10.69 9.69
CA HIS A 28 4.11 10.70 9.97
C HIS A 28 4.83 11.79 9.16
N LEU A 29 4.61 11.85 7.84
CA LEU A 29 5.23 12.86 6.98
C LEU A 29 4.82 14.29 7.36
N GLU A 30 3.55 14.52 7.62
CA GLU A 30 3.04 15.84 8.03
C GLU A 30 3.58 16.25 9.41
N GLN A 31 3.75 15.31 10.34
CA GLN A 31 4.39 15.60 11.63
C GLN A 31 5.86 15.98 11.46
N LEU A 32 6.61 15.31 10.60
CA LEU A 32 8.00 15.70 10.31
C LEU A 32 8.08 17.08 9.67
N ALA A 33 7.18 17.39 8.73
CA ALA A 33 7.08 18.71 8.13
C ALA A 33 6.76 19.80 9.17
N ALA A 34 5.87 19.51 10.13
CA ALA A 34 5.55 20.42 11.24
C ALA A 34 6.77 20.69 12.15
N TYR A 35 7.71 19.74 12.24
CA TYR A 35 9.00 19.92 12.92
C TYR A 35 10.07 20.59 12.04
N GLY A 36 9.70 21.16 10.90
CA GLY A 36 10.61 21.84 9.98
C GLY A 36 11.49 20.92 9.15
N ARG A 37 11.20 19.61 9.11
CA ARG A 37 11.91 18.70 8.21
C ARG A 37 11.41 18.87 6.78
N PRO A 38 12.32 18.89 5.78
CA PRO A 38 11.91 18.92 4.39
C PRO A 38 11.16 17.63 4.02
N MET A 39 10.15 17.77 3.16
CA MET A 39 9.43 16.61 2.62
C MET A 39 10.38 15.81 1.70
N PRO A 40 10.40 14.47 1.76
CA PRO A 40 11.36 13.69 1.00
C PRO A 40 11.04 13.73 -0.49
N LYS A 41 12.07 13.74 -1.34
CA LYS A 41 11.90 13.62 -2.80
C LYS A 41 11.42 12.22 -3.20
N ARG A 42 11.82 11.20 -2.44
CA ARG A 42 11.47 9.79 -2.64
C ARG A 42 10.96 9.21 -1.33
N ALA A 43 9.80 8.56 -1.37
CA ALA A 43 9.25 7.82 -0.24
C ALA A 43 9.41 6.32 -0.48
N ILE A 44 10.15 5.66 0.41
CA ILE A 44 10.38 4.22 0.40
C ILE A 44 9.83 3.68 1.72
N ALA A 45 8.95 2.69 1.64
CA ALA A 45 8.32 2.11 2.82
C ALA A 45 7.84 0.67 2.52
N ASP A 46 7.49 -0.02 3.59
CA ASP A 46 6.96 -1.38 3.57
C ASP A 46 5.64 -1.46 2.82
N SER A 47 5.30 -2.65 2.33
CA SER A 47 4.06 -2.85 1.58
C SER A 47 2.80 -2.50 2.38
N ALA A 48 2.88 -2.57 3.72
CA ALA A 48 1.83 -2.18 4.63
C ALA A 48 1.45 -0.69 4.52
N CYS A 49 2.34 0.17 4.02
CA CYS A 49 2.07 1.56 3.71
C CYS A 49 1.41 1.76 2.32
N GLY A 50 1.36 0.72 1.49
CA GLY A 50 0.84 0.79 0.12
C GLY A 50 -0.68 0.91 0.06
N SER A 51 -1.20 2.12 -0.18
CA SER A 51 -2.63 2.39 -0.26
C SER A 51 -2.94 3.47 -1.31
N GLU A 52 -4.17 3.46 -1.86
CA GLU A 52 -4.62 4.48 -2.80
C GLU A 52 -4.47 5.91 -2.25
N GLU A 53 -4.79 6.08 -0.97
CA GLU A 53 -4.66 7.35 -0.26
C GLU A 53 -3.22 7.83 -0.22
N ASN A 54 -2.29 6.96 0.19
CA ASN A 54 -0.88 7.32 0.33
C ASN A 54 -0.24 7.63 -1.02
N TYR A 55 -0.60 6.87 -2.07
CA TYR A 55 -0.17 7.16 -3.44
C TYR A 55 -0.71 8.51 -3.91
N THR A 56 -2.00 8.77 -3.67
CA THR A 56 -2.64 10.06 -4.00
C THR A 56 -1.97 11.24 -3.29
N TYR A 57 -1.62 11.06 -2.02
CA TYR A 57 -0.94 12.09 -1.25
C TYR A 57 0.43 12.40 -1.82
N CYS A 58 1.22 11.37 -2.12
CA CYS A 58 2.55 11.54 -2.71
C CYS A 58 2.49 12.16 -4.11
N GLU A 59 1.52 11.77 -4.95
CA GLU A 59 1.27 12.42 -6.26
C GLU A 59 1.05 13.92 -6.09
N LYS A 60 0.18 14.33 -5.17
CA LYS A 60 -0.11 15.75 -4.89
C LYS A 60 1.10 16.52 -4.38
N LYS A 61 1.94 15.88 -3.56
CA LYS A 61 3.17 16.46 -3.01
C LYS A 61 4.39 16.29 -3.94
N GLN A 62 4.20 15.71 -5.13
CA GLN A 62 5.26 15.40 -6.10
C GLN A 62 6.39 14.53 -5.52
N ILE A 63 6.04 13.63 -4.60
CA ILE A 63 6.97 12.66 -3.99
C ILE A 63 6.99 11.40 -4.86
N ILE A 64 8.18 10.98 -5.27
CA ILE A 64 8.35 9.71 -6.00
C ILE A 64 8.15 8.56 -5.04
N VAL A 65 7.15 7.72 -5.30
CA VAL A 65 6.81 6.58 -4.43
C VAL A 65 7.46 5.30 -4.90
N LEU A 66 8.14 4.62 -3.97
CA LEU A 66 8.66 3.25 -4.08
C LEU A 66 8.12 2.43 -2.91
N ILE A 67 6.80 2.25 -2.87
CA ILE A 67 6.08 1.49 -1.84
C ILE A 67 5.27 0.43 -2.55
N LYS A 68 5.54 -0.85 -2.25
CA LYS A 68 4.76 -1.96 -2.83
C LYS A 68 3.32 -1.89 -2.34
N TYR A 69 2.37 -2.31 -3.18
CA TYR A 69 1.05 -2.70 -2.68
C TYR A 69 1.10 -4.16 -2.20
N ASN A 70 0.22 -4.51 -1.25
CA ASN A 70 0.28 -5.77 -0.50
C ASN A 70 0.31 -7.07 -1.34
N THR A 71 -0.20 -7.07 -2.56
CA THR A 71 -0.27 -8.26 -3.41
C THR A 71 0.80 -8.33 -4.49
N LEU A 72 1.68 -7.32 -4.62
CA LEU A 72 2.65 -7.23 -5.72
C LEU A 72 3.55 -8.47 -5.82
N ASP A 73 4.06 -8.94 -4.67
CA ASP A 73 4.95 -10.11 -4.65
C ASP A 73 4.18 -11.41 -4.92
N ARG A 74 2.94 -11.51 -4.43
CA ARG A 74 2.08 -12.68 -4.66
C ARG A 74 1.68 -12.82 -6.12
N GLU A 75 1.45 -11.70 -6.80
CA GLU A 75 1.11 -11.65 -8.23
C GLU A 75 2.16 -12.29 -9.14
N GLN A 76 3.43 -12.36 -8.71
CA GLN A 76 4.52 -12.98 -9.47
C GLN A 76 4.55 -14.50 -9.36
N THR A 77 3.75 -15.09 -8.46
CA THR A 77 3.74 -16.53 -8.23
C THR A 77 2.89 -17.27 -9.26
N LYS A 78 3.32 -18.47 -9.66
CA LYS A 78 2.54 -19.36 -10.56
C LYS A 78 1.15 -19.69 -9.98
N ALA A 79 1.04 -19.80 -8.65
CA ALA A 79 -0.23 -20.04 -7.98
C ALA A 79 -1.22 -18.90 -8.21
N TRP A 80 -0.77 -17.64 -8.07
CA TRP A 80 -1.62 -16.47 -8.29
C TRP A 80 -2.04 -16.32 -9.75
N ALA A 81 -1.14 -16.58 -10.69
CA ALA A 81 -1.44 -16.55 -12.13
C ALA A 81 -2.54 -17.55 -12.53
N LYS A 82 -2.65 -18.69 -11.84
CA LYS A 82 -3.70 -19.70 -12.07
C LYS A 82 -5.08 -19.27 -11.55
N GLU A 83 -5.14 -18.28 -10.66
CA GLU A 83 -6.41 -17.77 -10.13
C GLU A 83 -7.11 -16.84 -11.13
N ILE A 84 -7.63 -17.38 -12.23
CA ILE A 84 -8.32 -16.66 -13.32
C ILE A 84 -9.50 -15.78 -12.86
N GLY A 85 -10.00 -16.01 -11.65
CA GLY A 85 -11.05 -15.23 -11.03
C GLY A 85 -10.60 -13.89 -10.43
N ARG A 86 -9.31 -13.63 -10.31
CA ARG A 86 -8.77 -12.37 -9.76
C ARG A 86 -8.82 -11.26 -10.79
N ILE A 87 -9.12 -10.05 -10.34
CA ILE A 87 -9.14 -8.87 -11.21
C ILE A 87 -7.76 -8.58 -11.81
N GLU A 88 -6.69 -8.89 -11.06
CA GLU A 88 -5.32 -8.77 -11.53
C GLU A 88 -4.99 -9.67 -12.73
N ASN A 89 -5.78 -10.72 -12.94
CA ASN A 89 -5.64 -11.67 -14.07
C ASN A 89 -6.72 -11.42 -15.15
N MET A 90 -7.39 -10.26 -15.12
CA MET A 90 -8.36 -9.83 -16.13
C MET A 90 -7.80 -8.67 -16.93
N THR A 91 -8.31 -8.49 -18.15
CA THR A 91 -7.93 -7.36 -18.99
C THR A 91 -8.99 -6.28 -18.86
N TYR A 92 -8.57 -5.02 -18.70
CA TYR A 92 -9.47 -3.87 -18.71
C TYR A 92 -9.44 -3.21 -20.08
N ASP A 93 -10.62 -3.03 -20.68
CA ASP A 93 -10.83 -2.30 -21.93
C ASP A 93 -11.22 -0.86 -21.59
N GLU A 94 -10.27 0.07 -21.70
CA GLU A 94 -10.48 1.48 -21.36
C GLU A 94 -11.47 2.17 -22.30
N LYS A 95 -11.60 1.71 -23.56
CA LYS A 95 -12.48 2.34 -24.54
C LYS A 95 -13.94 2.05 -24.25
N LEU A 96 -14.23 0.81 -23.86
CA LEU A 96 -15.59 0.35 -23.56
C LEU A 96 -15.95 0.46 -22.08
N ASP A 97 -14.97 0.74 -21.21
CA ASP A 97 -15.13 0.70 -19.74
C ASP A 97 -15.65 -0.66 -19.28
N GLU A 98 -14.96 -1.73 -19.67
CA GLU A 98 -15.36 -3.11 -19.40
C GLU A 98 -14.16 -3.97 -18.98
N TRP A 99 -14.43 -5.01 -18.19
CA TRP A 99 -13.41 -6.00 -17.86
C TRP A 99 -13.66 -7.29 -18.65
N ILE A 100 -12.61 -7.90 -19.16
CA ILE A 100 -12.65 -9.13 -19.93
C ILE A 100 -12.14 -10.26 -19.05
N CYS A 101 -12.97 -11.28 -18.84
CA CYS A 101 -12.59 -12.46 -18.08
C CYS A 101 -11.76 -13.45 -18.91
N ALA A 102 -11.20 -14.49 -18.28
CA ALA A 102 -10.39 -15.51 -18.96
C ALA A 102 -11.11 -16.28 -20.09
N LYS A 103 -12.45 -16.31 -20.11
CA LYS A 103 -13.25 -16.89 -21.20
C LYS A 103 -13.42 -15.93 -22.40
N GLY A 104 -13.12 -14.64 -22.22
CA GLY A 104 -13.43 -13.58 -23.18
C GLY A 104 -14.77 -12.87 -22.93
N GLU A 105 -15.57 -13.29 -21.94
CA GLU A 105 -16.82 -12.61 -21.57
C GLU A 105 -16.55 -11.25 -20.92
N ARG A 106 -17.46 -10.31 -21.18
CA ARG A 106 -17.37 -8.92 -20.70
C ARG A 106 -18.12 -8.73 -19.38
N LEU A 107 -17.50 -8.00 -18.46
CA LEU A 107 -18.08 -7.49 -17.23
C LEU A 107 -18.36 -6.00 -17.43
N VAL A 108 -19.64 -5.67 -17.53
CA VAL A 108 -20.11 -4.30 -17.82
C VAL A 108 -20.29 -3.49 -16.55
N PHE A 109 -20.12 -2.17 -16.67
CA PHE A 109 -20.33 -1.24 -15.55
C PHE A 109 -21.78 -1.30 -15.06
N VAL A 110 -21.97 -1.35 -13.74
CA VAL A 110 -23.30 -1.33 -13.11
C VAL A 110 -23.55 -0.03 -12.37
N TYR A 111 -22.67 0.30 -11.41
CA TYR A 111 -22.78 1.54 -10.63
C TYR A 111 -21.44 1.89 -9.96
N LYS A 112 -21.32 3.15 -9.50
CA LYS A 112 -20.22 3.62 -8.66
C LYS A 112 -20.72 3.94 -7.25
N ARG A 113 -19.89 3.64 -6.25
CA ARG A 113 -20.14 3.97 -4.84
C ARG A 113 -18.94 4.71 -4.27
N LYS A 114 -19.20 5.73 -3.46
CA LYS A 114 -18.19 6.39 -2.64
C LYS A 114 -18.10 5.68 -1.28
N GLU A 115 -16.90 5.43 -0.83
CA GLU A 115 -16.61 4.83 0.47
C GLU A 115 -15.61 5.73 1.20
N THR A 116 -16.01 6.24 2.35
CA THR A 116 -15.13 7.05 3.20
C THR A 116 -14.47 6.14 4.21
N ILE A 117 -13.14 6.06 4.18
CA ILE A 117 -12.37 5.31 5.19
C ILE A 117 -12.22 6.14 6.48
N GLY A 118 -11.84 5.50 7.58
CA GLY A 118 -11.92 6.08 8.93
C GLY A 118 -11.15 7.38 9.18
N ASN A 119 -10.24 7.77 8.28
CA ASN A 119 -9.50 9.04 8.33
C ASN A 119 -10.10 10.14 7.41
N GLY A 120 -11.26 9.90 6.80
CA GLY A 120 -11.95 10.87 5.95
C GLY A 120 -11.61 10.80 4.46
N TYR A 121 -10.64 9.98 4.04
CA TYR A 121 -10.33 9.81 2.62
C TYR A 121 -11.47 9.07 1.89
N VAL A 122 -11.84 9.56 0.71
CA VAL A 122 -12.96 9.04 -0.08
C VAL A 122 -12.45 8.24 -1.27
N ILE A 123 -12.76 6.95 -1.29
CA ILE A 123 -12.47 6.03 -2.39
C ILE A 123 -13.72 5.91 -3.27
N VAL A 124 -13.54 6.03 -4.58
CA VAL A 124 -14.60 5.78 -5.57
C VAL A 124 -14.44 4.37 -6.12
N LYS A 125 -15.31 3.44 -5.71
CA LYS A 125 -15.34 2.07 -6.23
C LYS A 125 -16.40 1.93 -7.31
N ARG A 126 -16.01 1.39 -8.47
CA ARG A 126 -16.91 1.00 -9.56
C ARG A 126 -17.21 -0.49 -9.46
N THR A 127 -18.46 -0.85 -9.72
CA THR A 127 -18.93 -2.23 -9.71
C THR A 127 -19.18 -2.67 -11.15
N TYR A 128 -18.59 -3.79 -11.55
CA TYR A 128 -18.78 -4.40 -12.86
C TYR A 128 -19.36 -5.80 -12.71
N ARG A 129 -20.20 -6.24 -13.65
CA ARG A 129 -20.88 -7.53 -13.60
C ARG A 129 -20.88 -8.25 -14.94
N CYS A 130 -20.60 -9.55 -14.92
CA CYS A 130 -20.87 -10.47 -16.02
C CYS A 130 -22.04 -11.39 -15.65
N THR A 131 -22.99 -11.54 -16.57
CA THR A 131 -24.18 -12.38 -16.44
C THR A 131 -24.08 -13.71 -17.19
N ALA A 132 -23.09 -13.88 -18.07
CA ALA A 132 -22.85 -15.10 -18.86
C ALA A 132 -22.01 -16.16 -18.10
N CYS A 133 -22.12 -16.22 -16.76
CA CYS A 133 -21.34 -17.18 -15.95
C CYS A 133 -22.06 -18.50 -15.69
N ALA A 134 -23.39 -18.57 -15.87
CA ALA A 134 -24.14 -19.83 -15.77
C ALA A 134 -23.67 -20.84 -16.83
N GLY A 135 -23.34 -22.07 -16.41
CA GLY A 135 -22.84 -23.12 -17.31
C GLY A 135 -21.43 -22.88 -17.87
N CYS A 136 -20.70 -21.87 -17.37
CA CYS A 136 -19.34 -21.60 -17.79
C CYS A 136 -18.36 -22.68 -17.27
N PRO A 137 -17.44 -23.22 -18.09
CA PRO A 137 -16.43 -24.18 -17.63
C PRO A 137 -15.57 -23.66 -16.46
N PHE A 138 -15.42 -22.35 -16.37
CA PHE A 138 -14.64 -21.68 -15.32
C PHE A 138 -15.48 -21.21 -14.13
N GLN A 139 -16.78 -21.56 -14.04
CA GLN A 139 -17.70 -21.02 -13.03
C GLN A 139 -17.21 -21.27 -11.58
N ALA A 140 -16.70 -22.48 -11.29
CA ALA A 140 -16.18 -22.83 -9.98
C ALA A 140 -14.96 -21.97 -9.58
N ALA A 141 -13.99 -21.80 -10.48
CA ALA A 141 -12.75 -21.06 -10.20
C ALA A 141 -12.90 -19.53 -10.31
N CYS A 142 -13.76 -19.05 -11.22
CA CYS A 142 -13.88 -17.63 -11.57
C CYS A 142 -15.03 -16.93 -10.82
N ALA A 143 -16.24 -17.52 -10.86
CA ALA A 143 -17.44 -16.96 -10.25
C ALA A 143 -17.74 -17.57 -8.86
N LYS A 144 -16.89 -18.49 -8.39
CA LYS A 144 -17.06 -19.23 -7.12
C LYS A 144 -18.41 -19.93 -7.04
N GLY A 145 -18.81 -20.58 -8.13
CA GLY A 145 -20.06 -21.34 -8.23
C GLY A 145 -21.32 -20.48 -8.41
N LYS A 146 -21.19 -19.17 -8.66
CA LYS A 146 -22.33 -18.27 -8.91
C LYS A 146 -22.61 -18.12 -10.40
N ASP A 147 -23.86 -17.81 -10.73
CA ASP A 147 -24.31 -17.56 -12.11
C ASP A 147 -23.92 -16.17 -12.64
N THR A 148 -23.43 -15.31 -11.75
CA THR A 148 -22.88 -14.00 -12.12
C THR A 148 -21.56 -13.76 -11.42
N LYS A 149 -20.69 -13.01 -12.10
CA LYS A 149 -19.45 -12.52 -11.51
C LYS A 149 -19.55 -11.02 -11.32
N THR A 150 -19.34 -10.55 -10.09
CA THR A 150 -19.28 -9.12 -9.77
C THR A 150 -17.91 -8.79 -9.22
N ILE A 151 -17.28 -7.73 -9.74
CA ILE A 151 -16.04 -7.16 -9.22
C ILE A 151 -16.29 -5.72 -8.75
N ARG A 152 -15.53 -5.29 -7.75
CA ARG A 152 -15.55 -3.92 -7.23
C ARG A 152 -14.13 -3.39 -7.25
N VAL A 153 -13.89 -2.29 -7.96
CA VAL A 153 -12.55 -1.80 -8.21
C VAL A 153 -12.49 -0.29 -8.17
N SER A 154 -11.41 0.26 -7.61
CA SER A 154 -11.03 1.65 -7.83
C SER A 154 -10.10 1.70 -9.04
N LEU A 155 -10.55 2.32 -10.13
CA LEU A 155 -9.73 2.48 -11.33
C LEU A 155 -8.48 3.32 -11.04
N LYS A 156 -8.61 4.31 -10.16
CA LYS A 156 -7.48 5.11 -9.69
C LYS A 156 -6.42 4.24 -9.02
N ASN A 157 -6.84 3.35 -8.11
CA ASN A 157 -5.90 2.44 -7.45
C ASN A 157 -5.25 1.47 -8.45
N GLN A 158 -5.97 1.01 -9.47
CA GLN A 158 -5.39 0.15 -10.52
C GLN A 158 -4.29 0.89 -11.31
N GLN A 159 -4.54 2.12 -11.72
CA GLN A 159 -3.54 2.96 -12.40
C GLN A 159 -2.31 3.18 -11.52
N GLN A 160 -2.51 3.50 -10.24
CA GLN A 160 -1.42 3.65 -9.27
C GLN A 160 -0.60 2.37 -9.11
N ARG A 161 -1.26 1.21 -9.01
CA ARG A 161 -0.57 -0.09 -8.89
C ARG A 161 0.25 -0.40 -10.14
N GLN A 162 -0.26 -0.09 -11.34
CA GLN A 162 0.49 -0.24 -12.59
C GLN A 162 1.74 0.66 -12.60
N GLU A 163 1.60 1.92 -12.18
CA GLU A 163 2.71 2.86 -12.13
C GLU A 163 3.78 2.44 -11.11
N ILE A 164 3.38 2.02 -9.91
CA ILE A 164 4.29 1.46 -8.90
C ILE A 164 5.01 0.22 -9.43
N ARG A 165 4.30 -0.67 -10.12
CA ARG A 165 4.90 -1.87 -10.73
C ARG A 165 5.95 -1.48 -11.77
N LYS A 166 5.67 -0.52 -12.64
CA LYS A 166 6.62 0.00 -13.63
C LYS A 166 7.87 0.57 -12.95
N ARG A 167 7.70 1.46 -11.97
CA ARG A 167 8.82 2.06 -11.23
C ARG A 167 9.70 1.00 -10.55
N LEU A 168 9.10 0.06 -9.84
CA LEU A 168 9.83 -1.00 -9.14
C LEU A 168 10.46 -2.04 -10.07
N SER A 169 9.99 -2.15 -11.33
CA SER A 169 10.58 -3.04 -12.33
C SER A 169 11.86 -2.48 -12.98
N THR A 170 12.12 -1.18 -12.83
CA THR A 170 13.38 -0.58 -13.27
C THR A 170 14.53 -1.01 -12.36
N GLU A 171 15.75 -1.11 -12.92
CA GLU A 171 16.94 -1.46 -12.15
C GLU A 171 17.21 -0.47 -11.01
N GLU A 172 17.05 0.83 -11.27
CA GLU A 172 17.18 1.89 -10.26
C GLU A 172 16.11 1.74 -9.16
N GLY A 173 14.86 1.53 -9.54
CA GLY A 173 13.74 1.39 -8.60
C GLY A 173 13.88 0.14 -7.73
N ALA A 174 14.27 -0.99 -8.31
CA ALA A 174 14.51 -2.23 -7.59
C ALA A 174 15.68 -2.09 -6.61
N THR A 175 16.82 -1.55 -7.06
CA THR A 175 18.01 -1.33 -6.22
C THR A 175 17.72 -0.37 -5.07
N THR A 176 17.02 0.73 -5.36
CA THR A 176 16.63 1.71 -4.34
C THR A 176 15.68 1.10 -3.31
N TYR A 177 14.71 0.30 -3.75
CA TYR A 177 13.77 -0.38 -2.85
C TYR A 177 14.47 -1.43 -1.97
N LEU A 178 15.46 -2.17 -2.51
CA LEU A 178 16.24 -3.16 -1.75
C LEU A 178 17.00 -2.52 -0.59
N ARG A 179 17.51 -1.29 -0.76
CA ARG A 179 18.19 -0.55 0.32
C ARG A 179 17.32 -0.32 1.55
N ARG A 180 15.98 -0.39 1.44
CA ARG A 180 15.07 -0.28 2.59
C ARG A 180 15.40 -1.30 3.69
N GLN A 181 15.77 -2.53 3.32
CA GLN A 181 16.07 -3.59 4.30
C GLN A 181 17.26 -3.19 5.18
N ILE A 182 18.34 -2.70 4.56
CA ILE A 182 19.56 -2.30 5.28
C ILE A 182 19.43 -0.95 6.00
N GLU A 183 18.42 -0.14 5.69
CA GLU A 183 18.14 1.13 6.38
C GLU A 183 17.39 0.93 7.70
N ASN A 184 16.30 0.16 7.67
CA ASN A 184 15.41 0.04 8.83
C ASN A 184 15.83 -1.06 9.81
N GLU A 185 16.33 -2.19 9.31
CA GLU A 185 16.61 -3.36 10.16
C GLU A 185 17.73 -3.09 11.18
N PRO A 186 18.86 -2.45 10.83
CA PRO A 186 19.90 -2.15 11.81
C PRO A 186 19.43 -1.21 12.92
N VAL A 187 18.64 -0.19 12.57
CA VAL A 187 18.07 0.77 13.53
C VAL A 187 17.15 0.04 14.52
N PHE A 188 16.24 -0.80 14.03
CA PHE A 188 15.39 -1.60 14.91
C PHE A 188 16.17 -2.66 15.70
N GLY A 189 17.24 -3.23 15.14
CA GLY A 189 18.15 -4.14 15.82
C GLY A 189 18.83 -3.45 17.01
N GLN A 190 19.35 -2.23 16.81
CA GLN A 190 19.97 -1.43 17.86
C GLN A 190 18.97 -1.15 19.00
N ILE A 191 17.76 -0.71 18.67
CA ILE A 191 16.74 -0.37 19.66
C ILE A 191 16.26 -1.63 20.41
N LYS A 192 15.91 -2.70 19.69
CA LYS A 192 15.28 -3.87 20.31
C LYS A 192 16.27 -4.81 20.99
N HIS A 193 17.42 -5.06 20.36
CA HIS A 193 18.40 -6.02 20.85
C HIS A 193 19.44 -5.36 21.76
N ASN A 194 20.12 -4.32 21.27
CA ASN A 194 21.24 -3.73 21.99
C ASN A 194 20.78 -2.82 23.14
N GLN A 195 19.74 -2.01 22.94
CA GLN A 195 19.13 -1.19 23.98
C GLN A 195 18.05 -1.94 24.79
N GLN A 196 17.77 -3.20 24.44
CA GLN A 196 16.78 -4.06 25.10
C GLN A 196 15.36 -3.45 25.18
N PHE A 197 15.00 -2.56 24.25
CA PHE A 197 13.68 -1.94 24.22
C PHE A 197 12.63 -2.92 23.68
N GLN A 198 11.85 -3.51 24.60
CA GLN A 198 10.81 -4.48 24.28
C GLN A 198 9.40 -3.90 24.35
N ARG A 199 9.18 -2.93 25.24
CA ARG A 199 7.87 -2.32 25.50
C ARG A 199 8.01 -0.93 26.09
N PHE A 200 6.99 -0.10 25.88
CA PHE A 200 6.85 1.19 26.57
C PHE A 200 6.61 0.98 28.06
N LEU A 201 7.30 1.78 28.87
CA LEU A 201 7.10 1.87 30.31
C LEU A 201 5.98 2.85 30.65
N LEU A 202 5.87 3.93 29.88
CA LEU A 202 4.86 4.96 30.09
C LEU A 202 3.57 4.67 29.32
N ARG A 203 2.47 5.26 29.80
CA ARG A 203 1.14 5.15 29.19
C ARG A 203 0.62 6.53 28.77
N GLY A 204 -0.13 6.55 27.68
CA GLY A 204 -0.67 7.76 27.09
C GLY A 204 0.26 8.35 26.03
N LEU A 205 -0.33 8.85 24.94
CA LEU A 205 0.39 9.37 23.77
C LEU A 205 1.51 10.37 24.12
N PRO A 206 1.28 11.40 24.95
CA PRO A 206 2.32 12.38 25.26
C PRO A 206 3.55 11.73 25.90
N LYS A 207 3.34 10.87 26.91
CA LYS A 207 4.42 10.21 27.65
C LYS A 207 5.17 9.21 26.77
N ILE A 208 4.44 8.40 25.98
CA ILE A 208 5.03 7.46 25.02
C ILE A 208 5.85 8.19 23.96
N THR A 209 5.40 9.37 23.51
CA THR A 209 6.13 10.16 22.51
C THR A 209 7.47 10.65 23.04
N VAL A 210 7.51 11.11 24.30
CA VAL A 210 8.76 11.51 24.97
C VAL A 210 9.67 10.30 25.17
N GLU A 211 9.13 9.19 25.67
CA GLU A 211 9.89 7.94 25.87
C GLU A 211 10.50 7.46 24.56
N TRP A 212 9.70 7.39 23.49
CA TRP A 212 10.18 6.98 22.17
C TRP A 212 11.25 7.94 21.64
N GLY A 213 11.05 9.25 21.82
CA GLY A 213 12.04 10.28 21.48
C GLY A 213 13.40 10.04 22.15
N LEU A 214 13.41 9.71 23.45
CA LEU A 214 14.64 9.42 24.19
C LEU A 214 15.37 8.17 23.70
N PHE A 215 14.64 7.15 23.21
CA PHE A 215 15.26 5.94 22.65
C PHE A 215 15.83 6.14 21.24
N VAL A 216 15.21 7.00 20.43
CA VAL A 216 15.64 7.21 19.04
C VAL A 216 16.71 8.29 18.89
N LEU A 217 16.78 9.28 19.78
CA LEU A 217 17.80 10.34 19.79
C LEU A 217 19.27 9.86 19.80
N PRO A 218 19.67 8.81 20.57
CA PRO A 218 21.05 8.32 20.62
C PRO A 218 21.49 7.51 19.40
N THR A 219 20.60 7.34 18.42
CA THR A 219 20.82 6.54 17.20
C THR A 219 21.04 7.44 15.97
N ILE A 220 21.41 8.70 16.23
CA ILE A 220 21.77 9.76 15.28
C ILE A 220 23.29 9.91 15.27
#